data_AF-A0A821CBS2-F1
#
_entry.id   AF-A0A821CBS2-F1
#
_cell.length_a   1.000
_cell.length_b   1.000
_cell.length_c   1.000
_cell.angle_alpha   90.00
_cell.angle_beta   90.00
_cell.angle_gamma   90.00
#
_symmetry.space_group_name_H-M   'P 1'
#
loop_
_entity.id
_entity.type
_entity.pdbx_description
1 polymer ?
#
loop_
_entity_poly.entity_id
_entity_poly.type
_entity_poly.pdbx_seq_one_letter_code
_entity_poly.pdbx_strand_id
1 'polypeptide(L)'
;MGKILPIPTPNDVHEIVQDSLTSIGVKSYGTLTFPRNKSHQADFIRVPDNINVNYVKEFLYRYCSHECPSLVISITGDAKDFEMKPKIIRQFRRDLLKVAQTTGIENNKIVLLSKMTR
;
A
#
# COMPACT_ATOMS: atom_id res chain seq x y z
N MET A 1 1.14 -31.39 -26.44
CA MET A 1 0.21 -31.41 -25.30
C MET A 1 0.63 -30.32 -24.32
N GLY A 2 0.06 -29.12 -24.43
CA GLY A 2 0.33 -28.03 -23.49
C GLY A 2 -0.39 -28.32 -22.18
N LYS A 3 0.35 -28.60 -21.10
CA LYS A 3 -0.24 -28.70 -19.76
C LYS A 3 -0.73 -27.31 -19.38
N ILE A 4 -2.04 -27.14 -19.25
CA ILE A 4 -2.62 -25.96 -18.62
C ILE A 4 -2.11 -26.00 -17.18
N LEU A 5 -1.23 -25.07 -16.82
CA LEU A 5 -0.81 -24.92 -15.43
C LEU A 5 -2.06 -24.52 -14.63
N PRO A 6 -2.33 -25.18 -13.49
CA PRO A 6 -3.46 -24.84 -12.64
C PRO A 6 -3.37 -23.37 -12.25
N ILE A 7 -4.49 -22.66 -12.32
CA ILE A 7 -4.58 -21.27 -11.86
C ILE A 7 -4.22 -21.29 -10.36
N PRO A 8 -3.17 -20.58 -9.93
CA PRO A 8 -2.74 -20.61 -8.54
C PRO A 8 -3.86 -20.10 -7.64
N THR A 9 -4.12 -20.84 -6.57
CA THR A 9 -5.08 -20.45 -5.55
C THR A 9 -4.54 -19.24 -4.77
N PRO A 10 -5.38 -18.44 -4.09
CA PRO A 10 -4.91 -17.29 -3.31
C PRO A 10 -3.82 -17.65 -2.29
N ASN A 11 -3.89 -18.84 -1.70
CA ASN A 11 -2.87 -19.33 -0.77
C ASN A 11 -1.53 -19.59 -1.46
N ASP A 12 -1.56 -20.15 -2.68
CA ASP A 12 -0.35 -20.36 -3.48
C ASP A 12 0.31 -19.03 -3.84
N VAL A 13 -0.47 -17.97 -4.10
CA VAL A 13 0.06 -16.63 -4.38
C VAL A 13 0.75 -16.04 -3.15
N HIS A 14 0.17 -16.20 -1.95
CA HIS A 14 0.81 -15.75 -0.71
C HIS A 14 2.13 -16.47 -0.47
N GLU A 15 2.18 -17.79 -0.62
CA GLU A 15 3.38 -18.61 -0.41
C GLU A 15 4.48 -18.27 -1.44
N ILE A 16 4.14 -18.18 -2.73
CA ILE A 16 5.09 -17.80 -3.81
C ILE A 16 5.69 -16.41 -3.56
N VAL A 17 4.88 -15.45 -3.11
CA VAL A 17 5.36 -14.10 -2.80
C VAL A 17 6.26 -14.13 -1.57
N GLN A 18 5.94 -14.94 -0.57
CA GLN A 18 6.72 -15.05 0.66
C GLN A 18 8.12 -15.64 0.41
N ASP A 19 8.21 -16.64 -0.46
CA ASP A 19 9.48 -17.20 -0.96
C ASP A 19 10.27 -16.17 -1.76
N SER A 20 9.58 -15.42 -2.62
CA SER A 20 10.21 -14.34 -3.41
C SER A 20 10.77 -13.23 -2.52
N LEU A 21 10.03 -12.82 -1.48
CA LEU A 21 10.47 -11.82 -0.50
C LEU A 21 11.68 -12.29 0.30
N THR A 22 11.68 -13.56 0.70
CA THR A 22 12.79 -14.16 1.43
C THR A 22 14.04 -14.26 0.55
N SER A 23 13.88 -14.58 -0.74
CA SER A 23 14.97 -14.62 -1.72
C SER A 23 15.64 -13.26 -1.94
N ILE A 24 14.88 -12.17 -1.92
CA ILE A 24 15.42 -10.80 -1.99
C ILE A 24 15.88 -10.25 -0.62
N GLY A 25 15.89 -11.07 0.42
CA GLY A 25 16.42 -10.73 1.75
C GLY A 25 15.48 -9.90 2.64
N VAL A 26 14.19 -9.81 2.29
CA VAL A 26 13.19 -9.12 3.11
C VAL A 26 12.76 -10.01 4.28
N LYS A 27 13.08 -9.58 5.50
CA LYS A 27 12.83 -10.34 6.74
C LYS A 27 11.68 -9.81 7.61
N SER A 28 11.09 -8.67 7.24
CA SER A 28 10.07 -8.02 8.06
C SER A 28 8.90 -7.58 7.20
N TYR A 29 7.82 -8.38 7.24
CA TYR A 29 6.57 -8.14 6.54
C TYR A 29 5.42 -8.79 7.34
N GLY A 30 4.19 -8.41 7.05
CA GLY A 30 3.00 -8.98 7.68
C GLY A 30 1.86 -7.97 7.80
N THR A 31 0.99 -8.18 8.78
CA THR A 31 -0.19 -7.35 9.01
C THR A 31 -0.15 -6.75 10.41
N LEU A 32 -0.24 -5.42 10.51
CA LEU A 32 -0.34 -4.68 11.77
C LEU A 32 -1.81 -4.59 12.20
N THR A 33 -2.06 -4.81 13.50
CA THR A 33 -3.35 -4.52 14.12
C THR A 33 -3.18 -3.36 15.09
N PHE A 34 -3.98 -2.30 14.89
CA PHE A 34 -3.91 -1.13 15.76
C PHE A 34 -4.75 -1.34 17.03
N PRO A 35 -4.18 -1.22 18.25
CA PRO A 35 -4.86 -1.57 19.50
C PRO A 35 -6.21 -0.85 19.70
N ARG A 36 -6.31 0.39 19.21
CA ARG A 36 -7.47 1.27 19.39
C ARG A 36 -8.58 1.06 18.34
N ASN A 37 -8.27 0.40 17.23
CA ASN A 37 -9.18 0.13 16.12
C ASN A 37 -8.93 -1.30 15.61
N LYS A 38 -9.39 -2.30 16.37
CA LYS A 38 -9.20 -3.74 16.05
C LYS A 38 -9.78 -4.15 14.68
N SER A 39 -10.68 -3.35 14.11
CA SER A 39 -11.26 -3.57 12.77
C SER A 39 -10.36 -3.13 11.63
N HIS A 40 -9.31 -2.35 11.89
CA HIS A 40 -8.40 -1.84 10.87
C HIS A 40 -7.07 -2.57 10.97
N GLN A 41 -6.85 -3.48 10.05
CA GLN A 41 -5.59 -4.14 9.80
C GLN A 41 -4.86 -3.45 8.65
N ALA A 42 -3.54 -3.33 8.74
CA ALA A 42 -2.72 -2.74 7.69
C ALA A 42 -1.54 -3.65 7.34
N ASP A 43 -1.43 -4.02 6.08
CA ASP A 43 -0.30 -4.80 5.59
C ASP A 43 0.93 -3.92 5.46
N PHE A 44 2.10 -4.47 5.82
CA PHE A 44 3.37 -3.77 5.73
C PHE A 44 4.48 -4.69 5.22
N ILE A 45 5.49 -4.06 4.61
CA ILE A 45 6.72 -4.70 4.19
C ILE A 45 7.87 -3.72 4.40
N ARG A 46 8.99 -4.21 4.93
CA ARG A 46 10.25 -3.47 5.03
C ARG A 46 11.14 -3.83 3.85
N VAL A 47 11.53 -2.84 3.07
CA VAL A 47 12.42 -3.02 1.91
C VAL A 47 13.75 -2.28 2.12
N PRO A 48 14.87 -2.79 1.59
CA PRO A 48 16.14 -2.06 1.58
C PRO A 48 16.09 -0.89 0.59
N ASP A 49 16.91 0.14 0.81
CA ASP A 49 16.92 1.38 0.00
C ASP A 49 17.31 1.14 -1.46
N ASN A 50 18.15 0.14 -1.72
CA ASN A 50 18.64 -0.22 -3.05
C ASN A 50 17.76 -1.25 -3.78
N ILE A 51 16.53 -1.51 -3.30
CA ILE A 51 15.62 -2.43 -3.97
C ILE A 51 15.19 -1.89 -5.34
N ASN A 52 15.08 -2.76 -6.33
CA ASN A 52 14.45 -2.38 -7.60
C ASN A 52 12.95 -2.14 -7.37
N VAL A 53 12.49 -0.93 -7.69
CA VAL A 53 11.10 -0.47 -7.51
C VAL A 53 10.08 -1.37 -8.22
N ASN A 54 10.47 -2.05 -9.31
CA ASN A 54 9.58 -2.99 -9.99
C ASN A 54 9.17 -4.16 -9.09
N TYR A 55 10.04 -4.64 -8.18
CA TYR A 55 9.67 -5.66 -7.20
C TYR A 55 8.64 -5.13 -6.20
N VAL A 56 8.77 -3.88 -5.76
CA VAL A 56 7.82 -3.22 -4.86
C VAL A 56 6.47 -3.01 -5.54
N LYS A 57 6.48 -2.64 -6.83
CA LYS A 57 5.27 -2.47 -7.65
C LYS A 57 4.52 -3.79 -7.84
N GLU A 58 5.22 -4.85 -8.23
CA GLU A 58 4.63 -6.19 -8.35
C GLU A 58 4.06 -6.66 -7.00
N PHE A 59 4.75 -6.39 -5.89
CA PHE A 59 4.25 -6.70 -4.56
C PHE A 59 2.95 -5.94 -4.23
N LEU A 60 2.90 -4.63 -4.50
CA LEU A 60 1.70 -3.80 -4.25
C LEU A 60 0.46 -4.31 -5.00
N TYR A 61 0.63 -4.80 -6.22
CA TYR A 61 -0.46 -5.34 -7.03
C TYR A 61 -0.84 -6.78 -6.65
N ARG A 62 0.16 -7.66 -6.44
CA ARG A 62 -0.09 -9.09 -6.20
C ARG A 62 -0.45 -9.43 -4.75
N TYR A 63 0.23 -8.82 -3.79
CA TYR A 63 0.11 -9.22 -2.38
C TYR A 63 -0.99 -8.45 -1.65
N CYS A 64 -1.09 -7.15 -1.91
CA CYS A 64 -2.10 -6.32 -1.25
C CYS A 64 -3.46 -6.32 -1.98
N SER A 65 -3.63 -7.20 -2.98
CA SER A 65 -4.85 -7.39 -3.78
C SER A 65 -5.42 -6.10 -4.37
N HIS A 66 -4.54 -5.20 -4.83
CA HIS A 66 -4.96 -3.94 -5.42
C HIS A 66 -4.92 -4.00 -6.93
N GLU A 67 -6.01 -3.59 -7.57
CA GLU A 67 -5.97 -3.15 -8.95
C GLU A 67 -5.01 -1.97 -9.08
N CYS A 68 -4.39 -1.84 -10.26
CA CYS A 68 -3.53 -0.68 -10.53
C CYS A 68 -4.35 0.60 -10.38
N PRO A 69 -3.97 1.54 -9.50
CA PRO A 69 -4.75 2.75 -9.30
C PRO A 69 -4.72 3.59 -10.59
N SER A 70 -5.87 4.14 -10.95
CA SER A 70 -6.02 5.11 -12.05
C SER A 70 -5.40 6.48 -11.73
N LEU A 71 -5.22 6.77 -10.43
CA LEU A 71 -4.69 8.03 -9.92
C LEU A 71 -3.80 7.77 -8.69
N VAL A 72 -2.61 8.37 -8.66
CA VAL A 72 -1.71 8.37 -7.50
C VAL A 72 -1.55 9.80 -6.99
N ILE A 73 -1.87 10.03 -5.72
CA ILE A 73 -1.71 11.33 -5.06
C ILE A 73 -0.56 11.23 -4.06
N SER A 74 0.52 11.99 -4.30
CA SER A 74 1.61 12.13 -3.34
C SER A 74 1.37 13.34 -2.46
N ILE A 75 1.35 13.12 -1.14
CA ILE A 75 1.24 14.18 -0.14
C ILE A 75 2.58 14.24 0.59
N THR A 76 3.27 15.36 0.44
CA THR A 76 4.55 15.63 1.09
C THR A 76 4.39 16.75 2.10
N GLY A 77 5.11 16.66 3.21
CA GLY A 77 5.14 17.68 4.25
C GLY A 77 6.43 17.59 5.07
N ASP A 78 6.61 18.53 5.98
CA ASP A 78 7.67 18.45 6.98
C ASP A 78 7.30 17.41 8.05
N ALA A 79 8.31 16.85 8.73
CA ALA A 79 8.11 15.96 9.87
C ALA A 79 7.61 16.72 11.12
N LYS A 80 7.75 18.06 11.12
CA LYS A 80 7.29 18.92 12.20
C LYS A 80 5.78 19.14 12.13
N ASP A 81 5.16 19.16 13.31
CA ASP A 81 3.75 19.53 13.44
C ASP A 81 3.53 20.97 12.94
N PHE A 82 2.45 21.17 12.20
CA PHE A 82 2.04 22.48 11.72
C PHE A 82 0.56 22.69 11.99
N GLU A 83 0.21 23.90 12.43
CA GLU A 83 -1.18 24.27 12.67
C GLU A 83 -1.82 24.81 11.40
N MET A 84 -3.00 24.29 11.07
CA MET A 84 -3.84 24.81 9.99
C MET A 84 -5.13 25.38 10.55
N LYS A 85 -5.62 26.46 9.94
CA LYS A 85 -6.94 27.01 10.27
C LYS A 85 -8.02 25.90 10.11
N PRO A 86 -8.95 25.74 11.07
CA PRO A 86 -9.95 24.67 11.04
C PRO A 86 -10.79 24.60 9.76
N LYS A 87 -11.03 25.74 9.11
CA LYS A 87 -11.75 25.80 7.82
C LYS A 87 -10.95 25.12 6.69
N ILE A 88 -9.63 25.30 6.67
CA ILE A 88 -8.74 24.76 5.64
C ILE A 88 -8.64 23.25 5.78
N ILE A 89 -8.38 22.74 6.98
CA ILE A 89 -8.26 21.28 7.20
C ILE A 89 -9.57 20.54 6.90
N ARG A 90 -10.72 21.15 7.20
CA ARG A 90 -12.04 20.59 6.86
C ARG A 90 -12.24 20.54 5.35
N GLN A 91 -11.92 21.62 4.64
CA GLN A 91 -12.05 21.66 3.18
C GLN A 91 -11.13 20.63 2.52
N PHE A 92 -9.85 20.64 2.89
CA PHE A 92 -8.82 19.75 2.36
C PHE A 92 -9.19 18.27 2.52
N ARG A 93 -9.63 17.85 3.72
CA ARG A 93 -10.07 16.47 3.97
C ARG A 93 -11.25 16.06 3.09
N ARG A 94 -12.25 16.92 2.95
CA ARG A 94 -13.45 16.62 2.14
C ARG A 94 -13.08 16.47 0.67
N ASP A 95 -12.27 17.39 0.15
CA ASP A 95 -11.91 17.38 -1.26
C ASP A 95 -11.05 16.16 -1.60
N LEU A 96 -10.09 15.81 -0.73
CA LEU A 96 -9.26 14.62 -0.92
C LEU A 96 -10.08 13.33 -0.87
N LEU A 97 -11.02 13.21 0.08
CA LEU A 97 -11.93 12.06 0.15
C LEU A 97 -12.85 12.00 -1.07
N LYS A 98 -13.34 13.14 -1.55
CA LYS A 98 -14.19 13.20 -2.74
C LYS A 98 -13.45 12.74 -3.98
N VAL A 99 -12.22 13.23 -4.22
CA VAL A 99 -11.37 12.79 -5.33
C VAL A 99 -11.20 11.28 -5.27
N ALA A 100 -10.79 10.76 -4.11
CA ALA A 100 -10.63 9.34 -3.87
C ALA A 100 -11.89 8.54 -4.25
N GLN A 101 -13.06 8.94 -3.77
CA GLN A 101 -14.32 8.23 -4.09
C GLN A 101 -14.69 8.29 -5.58
N THR A 102 -14.42 9.41 -6.26
CA THR A 102 -14.87 9.62 -7.65
C THR A 102 -13.98 8.99 -8.71
N THR A 103 -12.69 8.76 -8.45
CA THR A 103 -11.74 8.27 -9.46
C THR A 103 -11.64 6.74 -9.56
N GLY A 104 -12.64 5.99 -9.07
CA GLY A 104 -12.67 4.53 -9.19
C GLY A 104 -11.98 3.80 -8.05
N ILE A 105 -12.10 4.30 -6.82
CA ILE A 105 -11.63 3.60 -5.61
C ILE A 105 -12.83 2.81 -5.05
N GLU A 106 -13.32 1.81 -5.78
CA GLU A 106 -14.37 0.89 -5.28
C GLU A 106 -13.87 0.09 -4.06
N ASN A 107 -12.54 -0.01 -3.87
CA ASN A 107 -11.90 -0.65 -2.72
C ASN A 107 -10.96 0.32 -1.97
N ASN A 108 -11.56 1.39 -1.45
CA ASN A 108 -11.17 2.20 -0.29
C ASN A 108 -9.69 2.27 0.16
N LYS A 109 -8.69 2.46 -0.71
CA LYS A 109 -7.29 2.50 -0.28
C LYS A 109 -6.47 3.59 -0.97
N ILE A 110 -6.09 4.59 -0.18
CA ILE A 110 -5.11 5.62 -0.54
C ILE A 110 -3.72 5.05 -0.28
N VAL A 111 -2.87 4.96 -1.31
CA VAL A 111 -1.45 4.68 -1.10
C VAL A 111 -0.75 6.00 -0.75
N LEU A 112 -0.62 6.26 0.55
CA LEU A 112 0.18 7.36 1.05
C LEU A 112 1.66 6.95 1.02
N LEU A 113 2.40 7.46 0.04
CA LEU A 113 3.85 7.33 0.01
C LEU A 113 4.45 8.49 0.82
N SER A 114 4.92 8.18 2.04
CA SER A 114 5.67 9.13 2.86
C SER A 114 7.16 8.79 2.79
N LYS A 115 7.97 9.76 2.37
CA LYS A 115 9.43 9.67 2.43
C LYS A 115 9.89 10.42 3.68
N MET A 116 10.30 9.69 4.72
CA MET A 116 11.01 10.29 5.85
C MET A 116 12.46 10.55 5.45
N THR A 117 12.82 11.81 5.25
CA THR A 117 14.22 12.25 5.28
C THR A 117 14.62 12.50 6.74
N ARG A 118 15.75 11.92 7.15
CA ARG A 118 16.37 12.21 8.46
C ARG A 118 16.90 13.63 8.51
#